data_AF-A0A840WJS7-F1
#
_entry.id   AF-A0A840WJS7-F1
#
_cell.length_a   1.000
_cell.length_b   1.000
_cell.length_c   1.000
_cell.angle_alpha   90.00
_cell.angle_beta   90.00
_cell.angle_gamma   90.00
#
_symmetry.space_group_name_H-M   'P 1'
#
loop_
_entity.id
_entity.type
_entity.pdbx_description
1 polymer ?
#
loop_
_entity_poly.entity_id
_entity_poly.type
_entity_poly.pdbx_seq_one_letter_code
_entity_poly.pdbx_strand_id
1 'polypeptide(L)'
;MTLPLWIVILGALALALLIIQRALVPSVRWFFRGRVERAFEELNERLQLKIPAFAITKRRVLVDRLEYDPDVMAAVEAEADSTGEPREVVAQRAGRYAREIVPYFSPMAYFGFGTRLSKFIAQAFYRVRLGYADDEALAEIDPNATVIFVMNHRSNIDYLLVTYLAAERSALSYAAGEWARVWPLEQIAKAMGAFFIRRKSHNPLYRRVLARYVQMATEGGVTQAVFPEGGLSRDGKLGLPKLGLISYVLEDFDPAKSRDVVFVPVGLNYDRVLEDRVLTGAQLDENGRPRFRAGIGTSVKFFSKQLWLRMRGKFHKFGYACVSFGTPVSLRAFVAENGKDMQAVQALGRTLIREVGQVVPILPVALVATVMQRVDGAIAEGDLHRQAAELRAELEARGGHFHLPRLDFDYTLKVGLRMLKERRLMIEEDGHWRVNPDQRHLIDYYANSIAHL
;
A
#
# COMPACT_ATOMS: atom_id res chain seq x y z
N MET A 1 -8.99 -21.35 64.93
CA MET A 1 -9.55 -20.98 63.61
C MET A 1 -8.79 -21.77 62.55
N THR A 2 -9.45 -22.68 61.84
CA THR A 2 -8.85 -23.39 60.70
C THR A 2 -9.08 -22.55 59.45
N LEU A 3 -8.00 -22.12 58.81
CA LEU A 3 -8.06 -21.39 57.54
C LEU A 3 -8.51 -22.37 56.45
N PRO A 4 -9.59 -22.06 55.69
CA PRO A 4 -10.00 -22.86 54.56
C PRO A 4 -8.88 -22.98 53.52
N LEU A 5 -8.62 -24.21 53.04
CA LEU A 5 -7.56 -24.51 52.08
C LEU A 5 -7.63 -23.64 50.80
N TRP A 6 -8.84 -23.28 50.36
CA TRP A 6 -9.04 -22.44 49.18
C TRP A 6 -8.49 -21.00 49.36
N ILE A 7 -8.51 -20.45 50.58
CA ILE A 7 -7.93 -19.14 50.89
C ILE A 7 -6.40 -19.20 50.78
N VAL A 8 -5.80 -20.29 51.27
CA VAL A 8 -4.36 -20.52 51.19
C VAL A 8 -3.92 -20.67 49.74
N ILE A 9 -4.67 -21.41 48.92
CA ILE A 9 -4.40 -21.57 47.48
C ILE A 9 -4.51 -20.23 46.74
N LEU A 10 -5.56 -19.44 46.99
CA LEU A 10 -5.70 -18.11 46.40
C LEU A 10 -4.57 -17.16 46.80
N GLY A 11 -4.16 -17.18 48.08
CA GLY A 11 -3.05 -16.39 48.58
C GLY A 11 -1.71 -16.77 47.92
N ALA A 12 -1.44 -18.08 47.77
CA ALA A 12 -0.25 -18.58 47.08
C ALA A 12 -0.25 -18.19 45.59
N LEU A 13 -1.41 -18.26 44.92
CA LEU A 13 -1.54 -17.89 43.51
C LEU A 13 -1.34 -16.39 43.30
N ALA A 14 -1.90 -15.56 44.19
CA ALA A 14 -1.69 -14.11 44.18
C ALA A 14 -0.22 -13.74 44.43
N LEU A 15 0.43 -14.39 45.40
CA LEU A 15 1.86 -14.20 45.68
C LEU A 15 2.73 -14.63 44.49
N ALA A 16 2.43 -15.77 43.86
CA ALA A 16 3.10 -16.21 42.64
C ALA A 16 2.92 -15.20 41.51
N LEU A 17 1.71 -14.66 41.32
CA LEU A 17 1.43 -13.64 40.31
C LEU A 17 2.23 -12.36 40.59
N LEU A 18 2.32 -11.94 41.85
CA LEU A 18 3.10 -10.78 42.28
C LEU A 18 4.61 -10.98 42.04
N ILE A 19 5.15 -12.15 42.35
CA ILE A 19 6.56 -12.50 42.08
C ILE A 19 6.81 -12.51 40.57
N ILE A 20 5.92 -13.09 39.78
CA ILE A 20 6.01 -13.07 38.32
C ILE A 20 6.04 -11.62 37.82
N GLN A 21 5.13 -10.77 38.28
CA GLN A 21 5.03 -9.38 37.84
C GLN A 21 6.17 -8.48 38.31
N ARG A 22 6.70 -8.68 39.53
CA ARG A 22 7.71 -7.79 40.13
C ARG A 22 9.15 -8.27 39.96
N ALA A 23 9.40 -9.57 39.85
CA ALA A 23 10.75 -10.11 39.77
C ALA A 23 11.05 -10.69 38.37
N LEU A 24 10.22 -11.61 37.88
CA LEU A 24 10.49 -12.28 36.61
C LEU A 24 10.25 -11.38 35.40
N VAL A 25 9.10 -10.73 35.29
CA VAL A 25 8.74 -9.90 34.13
C VAL A 25 9.74 -8.74 33.92
N PRO A 26 10.18 -7.98 34.94
CA PRO A 26 11.17 -6.93 34.76
C PRO A 26 12.54 -7.46 34.35
N SER A 27 12.98 -8.58 34.92
CA SER A 27 14.27 -9.21 34.61
C SER A 27 14.30 -9.77 33.19
N VAL A 28 13.22 -10.46 32.79
CA VAL A 28 13.02 -10.94 31.41
C VAL A 28 12.97 -9.76 30.44
N ARG A 29 12.21 -8.71 30.76
CA ARG A 29 12.15 -7.49 29.93
C ARG A 29 13.53 -6.84 29.79
N TRP A 30 14.31 -6.73 30.86
CA TRP A 30 15.66 -6.17 30.82
C TRP A 30 16.59 -7.03 29.95
N PHE A 31 16.59 -8.35 30.15
CA PHE A 31 17.40 -9.29 29.37
C PHE A 31 17.09 -9.22 27.87
N PHE A 32 15.81 -9.19 27.51
CA PHE A 32 15.39 -9.06 26.11
C PHE A 32 15.61 -7.64 25.56
N ARG A 33 15.51 -6.59 26.39
CA ARG A 33 15.68 -5.20 25.95
C ARG A 33 17.05 -4.96 25.32
N GLY A 34 18.13 -5.33 26.00
CA GLY A 34 19.49 -5.15 25.45
C GLY A 34 19.78 -6.02 24.22
N ARG A 35 19.00 -7.09 24.00
CA ARG A 35 19.08 -7.89 22.78
C ARG A 35 18.29 -7.25 21.63
N VAL A 36 17.14 -6.67 21.94
CA VAL A 36 16.28 -5.95 20.98
C VAL A 36 16.95 -4.65 20.53
N GLU A 37 17.56 -3.89 21.44
CA GLU A 37 18.28 -2.65 21.12
C GLU A 37 19.45 -2.93 20.15
N ARG A 38 20.29 -3.94 20.44
CA ARG A 38 21.37 -4.36 19.52
C ARG A 38 20.85 -4.88 18.17
N ALA A 39 19.83 -5.74 18.19
CA ALA A 39 19.23 -6.24 16.95
C ALA A 39 18.61 -5.11 16.10
N PHE A 40 18.11 -4.06 16.75
CA PHE A 40 17.62 -2.86 16.08
C PHE A 40 18.75 -2.03 15.49
N GLU A 41 19.85 -1.81 16.23
CA GLU A 41 21.02 -1.07 15.73
C GLU A 41 21.64 -1.77 14.51
N GLU A 42 21.92 -3.07 14.61
CA GLU A 42 22.44 -3.88 13.50
C GLU A 42 21.52 -3.88 12.27
N LEU A 43 20.20 -3.90 12.50
CA LEU A 43 19.21 -3.80 11.44
C LEU A 43 19.24 -2.42 10.80
N ASN A 44 19.28 -1.36 11.60
CA ASN A 44 19.23 0.02 11.13
C ASN A 44 20.49 0.40 10.34
N GLU A 45 21.64 -0.19 10.64
CA GLU A 45 22.88 -0.03 9.86
C GLU A 45 22.83 -0.69 8.49
N ARG A 46 22.02 -1.74 8.31
CA ARG A 46 21.88 -2.45 7.02
C ARG A 46 20.91 -1.78 6.07
N LEU A 47 20.02 -0.91 6.57
CA LEU A 47 19.05 -0.22 5.74
C LEU A 47 19.69 0.94 5.01
N GLN A 48 19.38 1.07 3.72
CA GLN A 48 19.79 2.24 2.92
C GLN A 48 19.22 3.53 3.53
N LEU A 49 17.94 3.50 3.94
CA LEU A 49 17.27 4.58 4.64
C LEU A 49 17.07 4.18 6.10
N LYS A 50 17.81 4.85 6.99
CA LYS A 50 17.74 4.61 8.43
C LYS A 50 16.33 4.91 8.94
N ILE A 51 15.87 4.08 9.88
CA ILE A 51 14.64 4.31 10.61
C ILE A 51 14.82 5.57 11.45
N PRO A 52 14.03 6.63 11.21
CA PRO A 52 14.18 7.87 11.95
C PRO A 52 13.69 7.71 13.39
N ALA A 53 14.24 8.53 14.29
CA ALA A 53 13.81 8.60 15.68
C ALA A 53 12.30 8.89 15.81
N PHE A 54 11.74 9.66 14.88
CA PHE A 54 10.30 9.95 14.84
C PHE A 54 9.46 8.66 14.76
N ALA A 55 9.83 7.72 13.89
CA ALA A 55 9.06 6.49 13.67
C ALA A 55 9.02 5.59 14.91
N ILE A 56 10.09 5.56 15.71
CA ILE A 56 10.18 4.74 16.94
C ILE A 56 9.76 5.51 18.20
N THR A 57 9.39 6.78 18.07
CA THR A 57 8.90 7.57 19.20
C THR A 57 7.63 6.94 19.75
N LYS A 58 7.53 6.88 21.08
CA LYS A 58 6.33 6.34 21.74
C LYS A 58 5.09 7.06 21.23
N ARG A 59 4.12 6.30 20.73
CA ARG A 59 2.85 6.82 20.21
C ARG A 59 2.20 7.87 21.11
N ARG A 60 2.25 7.70 22.45
CA ARG A 60 1.71 8.67 23.40
C ARG A 60 2.37 10.05 23.23
N VAL A 61 3.69 10.10 23.11
CA VAL A 61 4.44 11.35 22.92
C VAL A 61 4.06 12.03 21.61
N LEU A 62 3.89 11.28 20.51
CA LEU A 62 3.44 11.83 19.24
C LEU A 62 2.00 12.37 19.31
N VAL A 63 1.11 11.66 20.02
CA VAL A 63 -0.26 12.12 20.27
C VAL A 63 -0.24 13.41 21.10
N ASP A 64 0.53 13.45 22.18
CA ASP A 64 0.63 14.64 23.03
C ASP A 64 1.20 15.83 22.23
N ARG A 65 2.23 15.60 21.40
CA ARG A 65 2.76 16.65 20.51
C ARG A 65 1.71 17.21 19.55
N LEU A 66 0.84 16.37 19.00
CA LEU A 66 -0.27 16.83 18.14
C LEU A 66 -1.37 17.54 18.93
N GLU A 67 -1.71 17.05 20.13
CA GLU A 67 -2.73 17.65 20.98
C GLU A 67 -2.34 19.06 21.42
N TYR A 68 -1.05 19.34 21.59
CA TYR A 68 -0.52 20.66 21.99
C TYR A 68 0.18 21.42 20.84
N ASP A 69 0.05 20.97 19.59
CA ASP A 69 0.63 21.67 18.44
C ASP A 69 -0.12 23.00 18.22
N PRO A 70 0.58 24.13 17.97
CA PRO A 70 -0.06 25.44 17.82
C PRO A 70 -1.14 25.49 16.75
N ASP A 71 -0.95 24.82 15.61
CA ASP A 71 -1.91 24.83 14.51
C ASP A 71 -3.14 23.98 14.82
N VAL A 72 -2.95 22.89 15.57
CA VAL A 72 -4.07 22.07 16.08
C VAL A 72 -4.85 22.85 17.13
N MET A 73 -4.18 23.51 18.07
CA MET A 73 -4.82 24.31 19.11
C MET A 73 -5.60 25.49 18.51
N ALA A 74 -5.07 26.15 17.48
CA ALA A 74 -5.79 27.17 16.74
C ALA A 74 -7.04 26.62 16.04
N ALA A 75 -6.97 25.42 15.45
CA ALA A 75 -8.13 24.78 14.85
C ALA A 75 -9.16 24.30 15.90
N VAL A 76 -8.72 23.92 17.09
CA VAL A 76 -9.61 23.62 18.24
C VAL A 76 -10.37 24.87 18.64
N GLU A 77 -9.69 26.02 18.77
CA GLU A 77 -10.33 27.30 19.10
C GLU A 77 -11.36 27.68 18.03
N ALA A 78 -10.98 27.64 16.75
CA ALA A 78 -11.87 27.97 15.66
C ALA A 78 -13.11 27.05 15.58
N GLU A 79 -12.95 25.74 15.84
CA GLU A 79 -14.09 24.82 15.88
C GLU A 79 -14.97 25.08 17.11
N ALA A 80 -14.39 25.36 18.29
CA ALA A 80 -15.12 25.72 19.50
C ALA A 80 -15.96 26.99 19.31
N ASP A 81 -15.37 28.04 18.76
CA ASP A 81 -16.05 29.30 18.46
C ASP A 81 -17.21 29.11 17.46
N SER A 82 -16.98 28.33 16.40
CA SER A 82 -17.99 28.11 15.36
C SER A 82 -19.17 27.24 15.79
N THR A 83 -18.95 26.33 16.75
CA THR A 83 -19.96 25.36 17.19
C THR A 83 -20.62 25.75 18.51
N GLY A 84 -20.01 26.66 19.28
CA GLY A 84 -20.40 26.98 20.66
C GLY A 84 -20.11 25.86 21.66
N GLU A 85 -19.35 24.83 21.27
CA GLU A 85 -18.94 23.75 22.17
C GLU A 85 -17.81 24.23 23.12
N PRO A 86 -17.76 23.76 24.37
CA PRO A 86 -16.64 24.06 25.25
C PRO A 86 -15.31 23.59 24.67
N ARG A 87 -14.28 24.44 24.77
CA ARG A 87 -12.92 24.18 24.24
C ARG A 87 -12.38 22.82 24.66
N GLU A 88 -12.59 22.40 25.90
CA GLU A 88 -12.11 21.12 26.43
C GLU A 88 -12.74 19.92 25.69
N VAL A 89 -14.00 20.03 25.26
CA VAL A 89 -14.70 18.97 24.51
C VAL A 89 -14.11 18.84 23.11
N VAL A 90 -13.84 19.97 22.45
CA VAL A 90 -13.22 20.01 21.13
C VAL A 90 -11.77 19.54 21.20
N ALA A 91 -11.01 19.91 22.24
CA ALA A 91 -9.66 19.41 22.49
C ALA A 91 -9.64 17.88 22.68
N GLN A 92 -10.57 17.32 23.47
CA GLN A 92 -10.71 15.86 23.61
C GLN A 92 -11.04 15.18 22.27
N ARG A 93 -11.82 15.83 21.41
CA ARG A 93 -12.11 15.37 20.04
C ARG A 93 -10.85 15.36 19.19
N ALA A 94 -10.04 16.42 19.21
CA ALA A 94 -8.74 16.47 18.54
C ALA A 94 -7.81 15.33 19.02
N GLY A 95 -7.76 15.07 20.32
CA GLY A 95 -7.00 13.96 20.88
C GLY A 95 -7.48 12.58 20.44
N ARG A 96 -8.80 12.39 20.26
CA ARG A 96 -9.33 11.16 19.64
C ARG A 96 -8.89 11.03 18.19
N TYR A 97 -8.87 12.12 17.42
CA TYR A 97 -8.36 12.10 16.04
C TYR A 97 -6.86 11.79 15.99
N ALA A 98 -6.05 12.41 16.84
CA ALA A 98 -4.62 12.12 16.95
C ALA A 98 -4.38 10.63 17.27
N ARG A 99 -5.11 10.07 18.24
CA ARG A 99 -5.04 8.63 18.54
C ARG A 99 -5.49 7.76 17.37
N GLU A 100 -6.47 8.19 16.59
CA GLU A 100 -6.89 7.43 15.41
C GLU A 100 -5.80 7.37 14.35
N ILE A 101 -5.17 8.51 14.08
CA ILE A 101 -4.18 8.72 13.00
C ILE A 101 -2.83 8.09 13.37
N VAL A 102 -2.30 8.39 14.56
CA VAL A 102 -0.91 8.05 14.92
C VAL A 102 -0.73 6.52 15.10
N PRO A 103 0.22 5.90 14.37
CA PRO A 103 0.53 4.48 14.48
C PRO A 103 1.31 4.16 15.77
N TYR A 104 1.46 2.87 16.06
CA TYR A 104 2.42 2.38 17.06
C TYR A 104 3.44 1.48 16.36
N PHE A 105 4.34 2.08 15.61
CA PHE A 105 5.32 1.32 14.84
C PHE A 105 6.21 0.45 15.75
N SER A 106 6.38 -0.81 15.35
CA SER A 106 7.25 -1.76 16.02
C SER A 106 8.25 -2.33 15.00
N PRO A 107 9.54 -1.98 15.10
CA PRO A 107 10.56 -2.53 14.21
C PRO A 107 10.58 -4.06 14.20
N MET A 108 10.42 -4.69 15.37
CA MET A 108 10.38 -6.15 15.48
C MET A 108 9.15 -6.76 14.80
N ALA A 109 7.98 -6.10 14.91
CA ALA A 109 6.80 -6.55 14.19
C ALA A 109 7.02 -6.42 12.67
N TYR A 110 7.57 -5.28 12.23
CA TYR A 110 7.79 -4.98 10.81
C TYR A 110 8.81 -5.90 10.15
N PHE A 111 10.05 -5.88 10.61
CA PHE A 111 11.16 -6.62 9.99
C PHE A 111 11.19 -8.09 10.39
N GLY A 112 10.66 -8.42 11.58
CA GLY A 112 10.60 -9.80 12.05
C GLY A 112 9.45 -10.59 11.43
N PHE A 113 8.21 -10.29 11.85
CA PHE A 113 7.05 -11.10 11.47
C PHE A 113 6.39 -10.62 10.17
N GLY A 114 6.16 -9.30 10.06
CA GLY A 114 5.39 -8.68 8.98
C GLY A 114 6.02 -8.88 7.61
N THR A 115 7.33 -8.64 7.46
CA THR A 115 8.05 -8.84 6.20
C THR A 115 8.04 -10.31 5.76
N ARG A 116 8.26 -11.25 6.69
CA ARG A 116 8.23 -12.69 6.40
C ARG A 116 6.84 -13.16 6.00
N LEU A 117 5.81 -12.71 6.72
CA LEU A 117 4.41 -13.02 6.39
C LEU A 117 4.02 -12.44 5.04
N SER A 118 4.41 -11.20 4.77
CA SER A 118 4.16 -10.52 3.49
C SER A 118 4.79 -11.29 2.32
N LYS A 119 6.06 -11.68 2.45
CA LYS A 119 6.77 -12.53 1.48
C LYS A 119 6.04 -13.86 1.27
N PHE A 120 5.70 -14.54 2.37
CA PHE A 120 5.01 -15.83 2.31
C PHE A 120 3.67 -15.74 1.57
N ILE A 121 2.82 -14.77 1.92
CA ILE A 121 1.51 -14.58 1.27
C ILE A 121 1.68 -14.22 -0.21
N ALA A 122 2.55 -13.25 -0.53
CA ALA A 122 2.78 -12.83 -1.91
C ALA A 122 3.29 -13.99 -2.77
N GLN A 123 4.26 -14.76 -2.28
CA GLN A 123 4.81 -15.92 -3.01
C GLN A 123 3.89 -17.15 -3.00
N ALA A 124 2.95 -17.24 -2.06
CA ALA A 124 1.93 -18.28 -2.05
C ALA A 124 0.96 -18.10 -3.22
N PHE A 125 0.57 -16.86 -3.55
CA PHE A 125 -0.36 -16.57 -4.64
C PHE A 125 0.31 -16.30 -5.98
N TYR A 126 1.47 -15.65 -6.00
CA TYR A 126 2.08 -15.12 -7.22
C TYR A 126 3.50 -15.61 -7.46
N ARG A 127 3.95 -15.47 -8.70
CA ARG A 127 5.36 -15.39 -9.05
C ARG A 127 5.77 -13.92 -8.97
N VAL A 128 6.25 -13.51 -7.80
CA VAL A 128 6.70 -12.13 -7.58
C VAL A 128 7.97 -11.86 -8.39
N ARG A 129 7.99 -10.74 -9.11
CA ARG A 129 9.10 -10.29 -9.94
C ARG A 129 9.35 -8.81 -9.71
N LEU A 130 10.63 -8.44 -9.72
CA LEU A 130 11.06 -7.06 -9.87
C LEU A 130 11.18 -6.81 -11.38
N GLY A 131 10.54 -5.74 -11.83
CA GLY A 131 10.57 -5.27 -13.21
C GLY A 131 11.73 -4.30 -13.41
N TYR A 132 11.42 -3.13 -13.96
CA TYR A 132 12.37 -2.04 -14.07
C TYR A 132 12.68 -1.45 -12.69
N ALA A 133 13.95 -1.19 -12.39
CA ALA A 133 14.36 -0.42 -11.23
C ALA A 133 15.50 0.49 -11.65
N ASP A 134 15.34 1.80 -11.47
CA ASP A 134 16.40 2.78 -11.67
C ASP A 134 17.37 2.74 -10.47
N ASP A 135 18.12 1.65 -10.33
CA ASP A 135 18.95 1.40 -9.15
C ASP A 135 20.03 2.46 -8.95
N GLU A 136 20.52 3.08 -10.03
CA GLU A 136 21.48 4.20 -9.97
C GLU A 136 20.81 5.42 -9.34
N ALA A 137 19.69 5.90 -9.89
CA ALA A 137 19.00 7.06 -9.33
C ALA A 137 18.45 6.78 -7.91
N LEU A 138 18.07 5.55 -7.61
CA LEU A 138 17.65 5.14 -6.27
C LEU A 138 18.81 5.09 -5.27
N ALA A 139 20.04 4.82 -5.72
CA ALA A 139 21.24 4.85 -4.89
C ALA A 139 21.72 6.29 -4.60
N GLU A 140 21.44 7.24 -5.50
CA GLU A 140 21.78 8.66 -5.37
C GLU A 140 20.87 9.45 -4.41
N ILE A 141 19.76 8.86 -3.95
CA ILE A 141 18.89 9.50 -2.97
C ILE A 141 19.68 9.86 -1.71
N ASP A 142 19.67 11.14 -1.36
CA ASP A 142 20.28 11.64 -0.11
C ASP A 142 19.74 10.84 1.09
N PRO A 143 20.60 10.18 1.89
CA PRO A 143 20.18 9.46 3.10
C PRO A 143 19.42 10.32 4.13
N ASN A 144 19.55 11.64 4.07
CA ASN A 144 18.81 12.58 4.92
C ASN A 144 17.47 13.04 4.31
N ALA A 145 17.18 12.71 3.05
CA ALA A 145 15.89 13.02 2.43
C ALA A 145 14.77 12.15 3.02
N THR A 146 13.55 12.69 2.98
CA THR A 146 12.35 11.92 3.28
C THR A 146 11.84 11.26 2.02
N VAL A 147 11.82 9.93 1.98
CA VAL A 147 11.35 9.18 0.81
C VAL A 147 9.85 8.88 0.93
N ILE A 148 9.10 9.21 -0.13
CA ILE A 148 7.68 8.89 -0.25
C ILE A 148 7.48 8.02 -1.49
N PHE A 149 7.17 6.73 -1.30
CA PHE A 149 6.78 5.85 -2.38
C PHE A 149 5.36 6.19 -2.85
N VAL A 150 5.23 6.52 -4.13
CA VAL A 150 3.96 6.88 -4.75
C VAL A 150 3.61 5.81 -5.76
N MET A 151 2.44 5.18 -5.64
CA MET A 151 2.17 3.96 -6.39
C MET A 151 0.71 3.80 -6.81
N ASN A 152 0.48 3.11 -7.91
CA ASN A 152 -0.87 2.74 -8.32
C ASN A 152 -1.46 1.67 -7.38
N HIS A 153 -2.79 1.56 -7.32
CA HIS A 153 -3.47 0.63 -6.40
C HIS A 153 -4.41 -0.33 -7.13
N ARG A 154 -4.00 -1.60 -7.22
CA ARG A 154 -4.72 -2.67 -7.92
C ARG A 154 -5.36 -3.68 -6.97
N SER A 155 -4.68 -4.02 -5.88
CA SER A 155 -5.10 -5.09 -4.97
C SER A 155 -4.79 -4.75 -3.51
N ASN A 156 -5.54 -5.32 -2.57
CA ASN A 156 -5.17 -5.17 -1.15
C ASN A 156 -3.85 -5.89 -0.82
N ILE A 157 -3.35 -6.76 -1.70
CA ILE A 157 -2.03 -7.38 -1.53
C ILE A 157 -0.88 -6.39 -1.84
N ASP A 158 -1.15 -5.24 -2.46
CA ASP A 158 -0.12 -4.24 -2.82
C ASP A 158 0.69 -3.82 -1.58
N TYR A 159 0.01 -3.60 -0.45
CA TYR A 159 0.65 -3.30 0.85
C TYR A 159 1.66 -4.37 1.25
N LEU A 160 1.33 -5.65 1.08
CA LEU A 160 2.22 -6.76 1.42
C LEU A 160 3.37 -6.86 0.42
N LEU A 161 3.08 -6.70 -0.86
CA LEU A 161 4.07 -6.84 -1.92
C LEU A 161 5.16 -5.78 -1.79
N VAL A 162 4.77 -4.51 -1.65
CA VAL A 162 5.72 -3.40 -1.52
C VAL A 162 6.43 -3.43 -0.17
N THR A 163 5.74 -3.76 0.93
CA THR A 163 6.40 -3.96 2.24
C THR A 163 7.50 -5.01 2.14
N TYR A 164 7.23 -6.14 1.49
CA TYR A 164 8.22 -7.19 1.29
C TYR A 164 9.41 -6.72 0.44
N LEU A 165 9.16 -6.05 -0.69
CA LEU A 165 10.20 -5.66 -1.63
C LEU A 165 11.04 -4.46 -1.15
N ALA A 166 10.44 -3.54 -0.40
CA ALA A 166 11.12 -2.36 0.13
C ALA A 166 11.76 -2.58 1.51
N ALA A 167 11.47 -3.69 2.20
CA ALA A 167 11.97 -3.95 3.56
C ALA A 167 13.49 -4.03 3.66
N GLU A 168 14.22 -4.29 2.59
CA GLU A 168 15.69 -4.23 2.59
C GLU A 168 16.23 -2.79 2.53
N ARG A 169 15.41 -1.83 2.06
CA ARG A 169 15.77 -0.41 1.94
C ARG A 169 15.28 0.43 3.11
N SER A 170 14.03 0.21 3.57
CA SER A 170 13.42 0.99 4.65
C SER A 170 12.20 0.31 5.30
N ALA A 171 11.83 0.77 6.49
CA ALA A 171 10.48 0.61 7.01
C ALA A 171 9.51 1.57 6.29
N LEU A 172 8.32 1.09 5.90
CA LEU A 172 7.31 1.89 5.23
C LEU A 172 6.14 2.22 6.16
N SER A 173 5.79 3.51 6.24
CA SER A 173 4.56 3.98 6.88
C SER A 173 3.47 4.23 5.85
N TYR A 174 2.40 3.44 5.89
CA TYR A 174 1.32 3.52 4.90
C TYR A 174 0.20 4.48 5.32
N ALA A 175 -0.28 5.25 4.36
CA ALA A 175 -1.56 5.95 4.42
C ALA A 175 -2.74 4.97 4.23
N ALA A 176 -3.21 4.35 5.32
CA ALA A 176 -4.27 3.34 5.28
C ALA A 176 -5.69 3.95 5.31
N GLY A 177 -6.61 3.34 4.56
CA GLY A 177 -8.02 3.71 4.59
C GLY A 177 -8.80 3.04 5.73
N GLU A 178 -10.06 3.46 5.90
CA GLU A 178 -10.97 2.96 6.93
C GLU A 178 -11.25 1.44 6.86
N TRP A 179 -11.09 0.83 5.68
CA TRP A 179 -11.32 -0.61 5.49
C TRP A 179 -10.43 -1.49 6.38
N ALA A 180 -9.24 -1.02 6.73
CA ALA A 180 -8.29 -1.75 7.57
C ALA A 180 -8.57 -1.57 9.08
N ARG A 181 -9.60 -0.79 9.47
CA ARG A 181 -10.01 -0.56 10.87
C ARG A 181 -10.93 -1.65 11.41
N VAL A 182 -10.57 -2.90 11.15
CA VAL A 182 -11.27 -4.07 11.68
C VAL A 182 -10.32 -4.87 12.55
N TRP A 183 -10.80 -5.34 13.70
CA TRP A 183 -9.99 -6.22 14.55
C TRP A 183 -9.86 -7.61 13.90
N PRO A 184 -8.65 -8.24 13.87
CA PRO A 184 -7.36 -7.78 14.40
C PRO A 184 -6.47 -7.02 13.39
N LEU A 185 -6.93 -6.82 12.15
CA LEU A 185 -6.16 -6.18 11.07
C LEU A 185 -5.66 -4.78 11.43
N GLU A 186 -6.47 -3.97 12.11
CA GLU A 186 -6.08 -2.62 12.53
C GLU A 186 -4.80 -2.65 13.38
N GLN A 187 -4.70 -3.63 14.27
CA GLN A 187 -3.57 -3.73 15.18
C GLN A 187 -2.27 -4.07 14.46
N ILE A 188 -2.38 -4.97 13.48
CA ILE A 188 -1.27 -5.35 12.62
C ILE A 188 -0.85 -4.16 11.78
N ALA A 189 -1.79 -3.49 11.12
CA ALA A 189 -1.52 -2.31 10.30
C ALA A 189 -0.80 -1.21 11.08
N LYS A 190 -1.29 -0.86 12.29
CA LYS A 190 -0.63 0.15 13.15
C LYS A 190 0.74 -0.29 13.64
N ALA A 191 0.94 -1.57 13.95
CA ALA A 191 2.25 -2.12 14.32
C ALA A 191 3.26 -2.06 13.17
N MET A 192 2.76 -2.23 11.93
CA MET A 192 3.53 -2.08 10.69
C MET A 192 3.76 -0.60 10.32
N GLY A 193 3.27 0.37 11.11
CA GLY A 193 3.48 1.79 10.87
C GLY A 193 2.41 2.47 10.03
N ALA A 194 1.28 1.83 9.73
CA ALA A 194 0.21 2.45 8.96
C ALA A 194 -0.58 3.48 9.78
N PHE A 195 -0.71 4.70 9.25
CA PHE A 195 -1.56 5.76 9.79
C PHE A 195 -2.90 5.81 9.04
N PHE A 196 -3.99 6.09 9.77
CA PHE A 196 -5.34 5.95 9.23
C PHE A 196 -5.96 7.26 8.76
N ILE A 197 -6.55 7.23 7.56
CA ILE A 197 -7.16 8.38 6.89
C ILE A 197 -8.65 8.15 6.63
N ARG A 198 -9.47 9.11 7.08
CA ARG A 198 -10.89 9.22 6.72
C ARG A 198 -11.03 9.92 5.38
N ARG A 199 -11.17 9.15 4.29
CA ARG A 199 -11.19 9.66 2.91
C ARG A 199 -12.34 10.63 2.61
N LYS A 200 -13.45 10.55 3.36
CA LYS A 200 -14.66 11.38 3.20
C LYS A 200 -14.92 12.30 4.39
N SER A 201 -13.93 12.53 5.25
CA SER A 201 -14.13 13.46 6.37
C SER A 201 -14.22 14.89 5.85
N HIS A 202 -15.32 15.57 6.16
CA HIS A 202 -15.53 17.00 5.93
C HIS A 202 -15.22 17.84 7.17
N ASN A 203 -14.85 17.22 8.30
CA ASN A 203 -14.54 17.92 9.54
C ASN A 203 -13.17 18.64 9.42
N PRO A 204 -13.11 19.98 9.54
CA PRO A 204 -11.88 20.76 9.41
C PRO A 204 -10.83 20.43 10.46
N LEU A 205 -11.22 20.24 11.74
CA LEU A 205 -10.29 19.88 12.81
C LEU A 205 -9.58 18.56 12.52
N TYR A 206 -10.31 17.52 12.10
CA TYR A 206 -9.73 16.24 11.70
C TYR A 206 -8.68 16.43 10.59
N ARG A 207 -8.99 17.23 9.57
CA ARG A 207 -8.06 17.50 8.47
C ARG A 207 -6.82 18.23 8.95
N ARG A 208 -6.96 19.20 9.86
CA ARG A 208 -5.81 19.89 10.46
C ARG A 208 -4.93 18.95 11.28
N VAL A 209 -5.52 18.10 12.14
CA VAL A 209 -4.75 17.09 12.91
C VAL A 209 -4.01 16.13 11.97
N LEU A 210 -4.67 15.67 10.90
CA LEU A 210 -4.04 14.81 9.90
C LEU A 210 -2.90 15.52 9.15
N ALA A 211 -3.11 16.77 8.72
CA ALA A 211 -2.12 17.57 8.04
C ALA A 211 -0.86 17.74 8.90
N ARG A 212 -1.02 18.17 10.16
CA ARG A 212 0.10 18.31 11.10
C ARG A 212 0.84 17.00 11.34
N TYR A 213 0.14 15.87 11.48
CA TYR A 213 0.82 14.58 11.62
C TYR A 213 1.67 14.23 10.38
N VAL A 214 1.13 14.42 9.17
CA VAL A 214 1.87 14.12 7.92
C VAL A 214 3.08 15.04 7.79
N GLN A 215 2.95 16.31 8.15
CA GLN A 215 4.02 17.30 8.15
C GLN A 215 5.14 16.90 9.13
N MET A 216 4.79 16.64 10.39
CA MET A 216 5.73 16.15 11.40
C MET A 216 6.41 14.83 11.01
N ALA A 217 5.67 13.88 10.41
CA ALA A 217 6.25 12.62 9.95
C ALA A 217 7.21 12.84 8.77
N THR A 218 6.87 13.76 7.87
CA THR A 218 7.69 14.11 6.71
C THR A 218 8.97 14.83 7.13
N GLU A 219 8.87 15.85 8.00
CA GLU A 219 10.03 16.53 8.58
C GLU A 219 10.90 15.56 9.40
N GLY A 220 10.25 14.64 10.13
CA GLY A 220 10.89 13.60 10.92
C GLY A 220 11.59 12.50 10.11
N GLY A 221 11.58 12.55 8.76
CA GLY A 221 12.28 11.58 7.93
C GLY A 221 11.57 10.23 7.77
N VAL A 222 10.27 10.13 8.11
CA VAL A 222 9.55 8.86 8.00
C VAL A 222 9.38 8.51 6.53
N THR A 223 9.92 7.36 6.13
CA THR A 223 9.67 6.80 4.81
C THR A 223 8.20 6.39 4.69
N GLN A 224 7.48 7.03 3.76
CA GLN A 224 6.04 6.88 3.60
C GLN A 224 5.71 6.10 2.32
N ALA A 225 4.54 5.47 2.30
CA ALA A 225 3.98 4.85 1.12
C ALA A 225 2.52 5.30 0.94
N VAL A 226 2.22 5.85 -0.23
CA VAL A 226 0.92 6.44 -0.55
C VAL A 226 0.37 5.93 -1.87
N PHE A 227 -0.94 5.69 -1.87
CA PHE A 227 -1.72 5.38 -3.06
C PHE A 227 -2.50 6.63 -3.47
N PRO A 228 -1.94 7.51 -4.33
CA PRO A 228 -2.56 8.76 -4.73
C PRO A 228 -3.97 8.56 -5.33
N GLU A 229 -4.28 7.43 -5.95
CA GLU A 229 -5.63 7.14 -6.46
C GLU A 229 -6.70 7.13 -5.34
N GLY A 230 -6.31 6.86 -4.09
CA GLY A 230 -7.20 6.85 -2.93
C GLY A 230 -8.19 5.68 -2.89
N GLY A 231 -8.04 4.67 -3.74
CA GLY A 231 -8.89 3.47 -3.80
C GLY A 231 -8.35 2.45 -4.79
N LEU A 232 -8.88 1.23 -4.74
CA LEU A 232 -8.57 0.18 -5.73
C LEU A 232 -9.15 0.58 -7.09
N SER A 233 -8.38 0.38 -8.15
CA SER A 233 -8.87 0.56 -9.52
C SER A 233 -10.02 -0.40 -9.83
N ARG A 234 -11.10 0.13 -10.41
CA ARG A 234 -12.35 -0.61 -10.67
C ARG A 234 -12.51 -1.05 -12.12
N ASP A 235 -11.90 -0.29 -13.02
CA ASP A 235 -11.94 -0.46 -14.47
C ASP A 235 -10.57 -0.83 -15.04
N GLY A 236 -9.54 -0.94 -14.19
CA GLY A 236 -8.18 -1.24 -14.61
C GLY A 236 -7.41 0.00 -15.08
N LYS A 237 -8.01 1.18 -15.17
CA LYS A 237 -7.28 2.41 -15.52
C LYS A 237 -6.50 2.95 -14.32
N LEU A 238 -5.49 3.75 -14.60
CA LEU A 238 -4.78 4.54 -13.60
C LEU A 238 -5.69 5.70 -13.15
N GLY A 239 -6.00 5.76 -11.86
CA GLY A 239 -6.87 6.78 -11.29
C GLY A 239 -6.23 8.18 -11.21
N LEU A 240 -7.08 9.20 -11.06
CA LEU A 240 -6.64 10.57 -10.82
C LEU A 240 -6.04 10.73 -9.41
N PRO A 241 -5.01 11.57 -9.25
CA PRO A 241 -4.37 11.78 -7.95
C PRO A 241 -5.30 12.52 -6.98
N LYS A 242 -5.41 12.01 -5.75
CA LYS A 242 -5.95 12.71 -4.60
C LYS A 242 -4.86 13.58 -4.00
N LEU A 243 -5.07 14.88 -4.08
CA LEU A 243 -4.05 15.87 -3.75
C LEU A 243 -3.85 16.11 -2.26
N GLY A 244 -4.75 15.65 -1.38
CA GLY A 244 -4.74 16.03 0.04
C GLY A 244 -3.44 15.73 0.80
N LEU A 245 -2.86 14.53 0.64
CA LEU A 245 -1.58 14.22 1.29
C LEU A 245 -0.41 15.00 0.66
N ILE A 246 -0.43 15.14 -0.67
CA ILE A 246 0.58 15.88 -1.42
C ILE A 246 0.56 17.36 -1.02
N SER A 247 -0.62 17.94 -0.83
CA SER A 247 -0.77 19.33 -0.39
C SER A 247 -0.22 19.55 1.00
N TYR A 248 -0.43 18.61 1.94
CA TYR A 248 0.11 18.76 3.30
C TYR A 248 1.64 18.75 3.31
N VAL A 249 2.25 17.90 2.48
CA VAL A 249 3.71 17.84 2.30
C VAL A 249 4.23 19.13 1.68
N LEU A 250 3.58 19.65 0.64
CA LEU A 250 4.01 20.88 -0.04
C LEU A 250 3.81 22.14 0.82
N GLU A 251 2.74 22.21 1.59
CA GLU A 251 2.36 23.36 2.44
C GLU A 251 3.43 23.67 3.51
N ASP A 252 4.03 22.65 4.12
CA ASP A 252 5.01 22.79 5.21
C ASP A 252 6.47 22.72 4.72
N PHE A 253 6.68 22.48 3.42
CA PHE A 253 8.01 22.34 2.85
C PHE A 253 8.67 23.71 2.65
N ASP A 254 9.85 23.93 3.25
CA ASP A 254 10.71 25.10 3.04
C ASP A 254 12.02 24.70 2.31
N PRO A 255 12.20 25.08 1.02
CA PRO A 255 13.42 24.79 0.27
C PRO A 255 14.72 25.31 0.89
N ALA A 256 14.68 26.22 1.86
CA ALA A 256 15.88 26.70 2.55
C ALA A 256 16.18 25.94 3.86
N LYS A 257 15.17 25.30 4.49
CA LYS A 257 15.29 24.74 5.84
C LYS A 257 14.92 23.26 5.94
N SER A 258 13.89 22.84 5.21
CA SER A 258 13.41 21.46 5.23
C SER A 258 14.41 20.55 4.53
N ARG A 259 14.57 19.34 5.07
CA ARG A 259 15.14 18.21 4.31
C ARG A 259 14.36 17.98 3.03
N ASP A 260 15.02 17.46 2.00
CA ASP A 260 14.32 17.22 0.74
C ASP A 260 13.27 16.11 0.90
N VAL A 261 12.22 16.16 0.10
CA VAL A 261 11.24 15.09 -0.02
C VAL A 261 11.39 14.49 -1.40
N VAL A 262 11.72 13.21 -1.46
CA VAL A 262 11.95 12.50 -2.72
C VAL A 262 10.81 11.52 -2.94
N PHE A 263 10.04 11.74 -3.99
CA PHE A 263 8.98 10.83 -4.39
C PHE A 263 9.54 9.72 -5.27
N VAL A 264 9.34 8.47 -4.90
CA VAL A 264 9.74 7.31 -5.70
C VAL A 264 8.52 6.72 -6.38
N PRO A 265 8.36 6.83 -7.71
CA PRO A 265 7.27 6.21 -8.45
C PRO A 265 7.38 4.69 -8.39
N VAL A 266 6.28 3.99 -8.10
CA VAL A 266 6.22 2.52 -8.09
C VAL A 266 5.05 2.04 -8.92
N GLY A 267 5.36 1.24 -9.95
CA GLY A 267 4.38 0.64 -10.84
C GLY A 267 4.10 -0.81 -10.46
N LEU A 268 2.85 -1.14 -10.20
CA LEU A 268 2.38 -2.49 -9.88
C LEU A 268 1.44 -3.01 -10.96
N ASN A 269 1.68 -4.25 -11.41
CA ASN A 269 0.72 -4.96 -12.25
C ASN A 269 0.64 -6.45 -11.91
N TYR A 270 -0.49 -7.06 -12.30
CA TYR A 270 -0.80 -8.47 -12.02
C TYR A 270 -1.39 -9.16 -13.23
N ASP A 271 -1.01 -10.41 -13.47
CA ASP A 271 -1.73 -11.25 -14.43
C ASP A 271 -3.14 -11.61 -13.93
N ARG A 272 -3.34 -11.57 -12.62
CA ARG A 272 -4.64 -11.74 -12.00
C ARG A 272 -4.72 -10.95 -10.71
N VAL A 273 -5.66 -10.02 -10.63
CA VAL A 273 -5.99 -9.34 -9.38
C VAL A 273 -6.96 -10.21 -8.56
N LEU A 274 -6.76 -10.33 -7.25
CA LEU A 274 -7.61 -11.18 -6.39
C LEU A 274 -9.06 -10.69 -6.36
N GLU A 275 -9.19 -9.37 -6.33
CA GLU A 275 -10.45 -8.66 -6.17
C GLU A 275 -11.16 -8.35 -7.48
N ASP A 276 -10.59 -8.69 -8.65
CA ASP A 276 -11.07 -8.20 -9.94
C ASP A 276 -12.57 -8.40 -10.17
N ARG A 277 -13.08 -9.62 -9.97
CA ARG A 277 -14.51 -9.95 -10.12
C ARG A 277 -15.41 -9.19 -9.14
N VAL A 278 -14.89 -8.86 -7.96
CA VAL A 278 -15.63 -8.08 -6.96
C VAL A 278 -15.60 -6.59 -7.31
N LEU A 279 -14.48 -6.10 -7.85
CA LEU A 279 -14.28 -4.72 -8.26
C LEU A 279 -15.06 -4.37 -9.53
N THR A 280 -15.05 -5.26 -10.53
CA THR A 280 -15.79 -5.11 -11.79
C THR A 280 -17.27 -5.50 -11.66
N GLY A 281 -17.60 -6.46 -10.79
CA GLY A 281 -18.95 -7.00 -10.61
C GLY A 281 -19.81 -6.27 -9.57
N ALA A 282 -19.37 -5.11 -9.06
CA ALA A 282 -20.18 -4.32 -8.13
C ALA A 282 -21.42 -3.78 -8.86
N GLN A 283 -22.55 -4.48 -8.70
CA GLN A 283 -23.88 -3.92 -8.98
C GLN A 283 -23.96 -2.56 -8.29
N LEU A 284 -24.28 -1.53 -9.07
CA LEU A 284 -24.60 -0.23 -8.52
C LEU A 284 -25.89 -0.36 -7.69
N ASP A 285 -25.95 0.27 -6.54
CA ASP A 285 -27.20 0.47 -5.80
C ASP A 285 -28.09 1.47 -6.55
N GLU A 286 -29.31 1.67 -6.05
CA GLU A 286 -30.30 2.60 -6.59
C GLU A 286 -29.82 4.06 -6.72
N ASN A 287 -28.70 4.41 -6.09
CA ASN A 287 -28.07 5.73 -6.15
C ASN A 287 -26.79 5.75 -7.00
N GLY A 288 -26.55 4.72 -7.81
CA GLY A 288 -25.34 4.62 -8.63
C GLY A 288 -24.08 4.32 -7.81
N ARG A 289 -24.21 3.84 -6.56
CA ARG A 289 -23.06 3.57 -5.68
C ARG A 289 -22.70 2.09 -5.68
N PRO A 290 -21.43 1.74 -5.50
CA PRO A 290 -21.01 0.33 -5.48
C PRO A 290 -21.66 -0.48 -4.35
N ARG A 291 -22.47 -1.50 -4.67
CA ARG A 291 -22.99 -2.44 -3.68
C ARG A 291 -21.95 -3.51 -3.34
N PHE A 292 -21.15 -3.26 -2.31
CA PHE A 292 -20.18 -4.23 -1.81
C PHE A 292 -20.88 -5.34 -0.97
N ARG A 293 -21.26 -6.45 -1.61
CA ARG A 293 -21.64 -7.70 -0.90
C ARG A 293 -20.42 -8.58 -0.56
N ALA A 294 -19.24 -8.01 -0.43
CA ALA A 294 -18.02 -8.72 -0.04
C ALA A 294 -17.72 -8.49 1.45
N GLY A 295 -18.47 -9.15 2.32
CA GLY A 295 -18.15 -9.21 3.74
C GLY A 295 -16.95 -10.12 4.02
N ILE A 296 -16.45 -10.10 5.27
CA ILE A 296 -15.35 -10.95 5.77
C ILE A 296 -15.56 -12.43 5.37
N GLY A 297 -16.81 -12.91 5.38
CA GLY A 297 -17.15 -14.29 5.00
C GLY A 297 -16.79 -14.67 3.55
N THR A 298 -16.84 -13.73 2.60
CA THR A 298 -16.46 -13.98 1.20
C THR A 298 -14.95 -14.16 1.09
N SER A 299 -14.17 -13.33 1.79
CA SER A 299 -12.71 -13.47 1.87
C SER A 299 -12.32 -14.78 2.54
N VAL A 300 -12.95 -15.14 3.67
CA VAL A 300 -12.70 -16.41 4.37
C VAL A 300 -13.00 -17.61 3.46
N LYS A 301 -14.14 -17.61 2.76
CA LYS A 301 -14.50 -18.67 1.80
C LYS A 301 -13.51 -18.75 0.64
N PHE A 302 -13.03 -17.61 0.15
CA PHE A 302 -12.00 -17.58 -0.87
C PHE A 302 -10.71 -18.23 -0.38
N PHE A 303 -10.17 -17.80 0.77
CA PHE A 303 -8.95 -18.35 1.35
C PHE A 303 -9.07 -19.84 1.69
N SER A 304 -10.19 -20.28 2.26
CA SER A 304 -10.42 -21.70 2.56
C SER A 304 -10.46 -22.56 1.31
N LYS A 305 -11.09 -22.07 0.22
CA LYS A 305 -11.06 -22.74 -1.08
C LYS A 305 -9.63 -22.84 -1.64
N GLN A 306 -8.83 -21.78 -1.55
CA GLN A 306 -7.44 -21.82 -2.03
C GLN A 306 -6.59 -22.79 -1.22
N LEU A 307 -6.75 -22.80 0.11
CA LEU A 307 -6.07 -23.74 0.99
C LEU A 307 -6.46 -25.20 0.65
N TRP A 308 -7.75 -25.46 0.43
CA TRP A 308 -8.23 -26.78 0.04
C TRP A 308 -7.71 -27.23 -1.33
N LEU A 309 -7.69 -26.33 -2.32
CA LEU A 309 -7.07 -26.62 -3.63
C LEU A 309 -5.58 -26.93 -3.48
N ARG A 310 -4.88 -26.25 -2.57
CA ARG A 310 -3.47 -26.49 -2.29
C ARG A 310 -3.25 -27.85 -1.63
N MET A 311 -4.06 -28.21 -0.64
CA MET A 311 -4.01 -29.53 -0.01
C MET A 311 -4.28 -30.66 -1.01
N ARG A 312 -5.09 -30.42 -2.04
CA ARG A 312 -5.36 -31.37 -3.13
C ARG A 312 -4.36 -31.34 -4.28
N GLY A 313 -3.31 -30.52 -4.22
CA GLY A 313 -2.33 -30.36 -5.30
C GLY A 313 -2.88 -29.70 -6.57
N LYS A 314 -4.08 -29.09 -6.51
CA LYS A 314 -4.77 -28.45 -7.65
C LYS A 314 -4.61 -26.92 -7.68
N PHE A 315 -3.85 -26.35 -6.74
CA PHE A 315 -3.63 -24.92 -6.68
C PHE A 315 -2.63 -24.47 -7.74
N HIS A 316 -3.06 -23.54 -8.58
CA HIS A 316 -2.21 -22.86 -9.55
C HIS A 316 -2.01 -21.42 -9.09
N LYS A 317 -0.75 -20.94 -9.17
CA LYS A 317 -0.44 -19.53 -8.90
C LYS A 317 -1.20 -18.62 -9.86
N PHE A 318 -1.52 -17.43 -9.38
CA PHE A 318 -2.28 -16.41 -10.10
C PHE A 318 -1.42 -15.62 -11.09
N GLY A 319 -0.43 -16.29 -11.71
CA GLY A 319 0.52 -15.67 -12.62
C GLY A 319 1.57 -14.82 -11.92
N TYR A 320 1.99 -13.77 -12.60
CA TYR A 320 3.00 -12.82 -12.15
C TYR A 320 2.37 -11.65 -11.40
N ALA A 321 3.09 -11.21 -10.37
CA ALA A 321 2.92 -9.91 -9.73
C ALA A 321 4.26 -9.20 -9.90
N CYS A 322 4.27 -8.11 -10.65
CA CYS A 322 5.49 -7.39 -10.98
C CYS A 322 5.44 -5.99 -10.40
N VAL A 323 6.57 -5.58 -9.84
CA VAL A 323 6.76 -4.25 -9.26
C VAL A 323 7.97 -3.62 -9.90
N SER A 324 7.82 -2.39 -10.37
CA SER A 324 8.91 -1.58 -10.91
C SER A 324 9.06 -0.30 -10.10
N PHE A 325 10.29 0.22 -10.02
CA PHE A 325 10.64 1.48 -9.36
C PHE A 325 11.16 2.47 -10.40
N GLY A 326 10.53 3.64 -10.48
CA GLY A 326 10.92 4.70 -11.41
C GLY A 326 11.93 5.67 -10.84
N THR A 327 12.35 6.60 -11.69
CA THR A 327 13.28 7.66 -11.35
C THR A 327 12.70 8.54 -10.24
N PRO A 328 13.46 8.80 -9.15
CA PRO A 328 12.97 9.62 -8.05
C PRO A 328 12.74 11.08 -8.46
N VAL A 329 11.71 11.71 -7.90
CA VAL A 329 11.34 13.11 -8.14
C VAL A 329 11.60 13.92 -6.87
N SER A 330 12.57 14.83 -6.91
CA SER A 330 12.87 15.77 -5.82
C SER A 330 11.81 16.88 -5.71
N LEU A 331 11.22 17.03 -4.53
CA LEU A 331 10.30 18.12 -4.23
C LEU A 331 11.02 19.47 -4.27
N ARG A 332 12.26 19.54 -3.79
CA ARG A 332 13.06 20.78 -3.84
C ARG A 332 13.26 21.25 -5.28
N ALA A 333 13.67 20.35 -6.18
CA ALA A 333 13.84 20.66 -7.59
C ALA A 333 12.50 21.08 -8.22
N PHE A 334 11.44 20.33 -7.97
CA PHE A 334 10.10 20.64 -8.48
C PHE A 334 9.61 22.04 -8.04
N VAL A 335 9.78 22.38 -6.77
CA VAL A 335 9.36 23.68 -6.20
C VAL A 335 10.19 24.84 -6.75
N ALA A 336 11.48 24.63 -7.01
CA ALA A 336 12.33 25.65 -7.62
C ALA A 336 11.82 26.06 -9.01
N GLU A 337 11.24 25.12 -9.76
CA GLU A 337 10.71 25.35 -11.11
C GLU A 337 9.24 25.81 -11.12
N ASN A 338 8.40 25.26 -10.24
CA ASN A 338 6.93 25.39 -10.32
C ASN A 338 6.32 26.23 -9.18
N GLY A 339 7.09 26.60 -8.16
CA GLY A 339 6.58 27.26 -6.96
C GLY A 339 5.82 26.31 -6.02
N LYS A 340 4.96 26.87 -5.16
CA LYS A 340 4.24 26.14 -4.09
C LYS A 340 2.72 26.39 -4.06
N ASP A 341 2.17 27.03 -5.07
CA ASP A 341 0.76 27.37 -5.07
C ASP A 341 -0.13 26.14 -5.34
N MET A 342 -1.45 26.35 -5.37
CA MET A 342 -2.39 25.25 -5.64
C MET A 342 -2.22 24.65 -7.05
N GLN A 343 -1.68 25.42 -8.00
CA GLN A 343 -1.39 24.90 -9.34
C GLN A 343 -0.18 23.95 -9.29
N ALA A 344 0.85 24.29 -8.51
CA ALA A 344 1.99 23.43 -8.24
C ALA A 344 1.58 22.11 -7.59
N VAL A 345 0.63 22.11 -6.64
CA VAL A 345 0.07 20.86 -6.07
C VAL A 345 -0.55 19.97 -7.16
N GLN A 346 -1.35 20.56 -8.05
CA GLN A 346 -1.99 19.81 -9.14
C GLN A 346 -0.97 19.30 -10.15
N ALA A 347 0.02 20.12 -10.51
CA ALA A 347 1.10 19.76 -11.41
C ALA A 347 1.97 18.63 -10.83
N LEU A 348 2.29 18.69 -9.53
CA LEU A 348 3.00 17.62 -8.83
C LEU A 348 2.19 16.34 -8.85
N GLY A 349 0.91 16.39 -8.49
CA GLY A 349 0.03 15.21 -8.52
C GLY A 349 -0.04 14.56 -9.90
N ARG A 350 -0.15 15.36 -10.97
CA ARG A 350 -0.16 14.87 -12.37
C ARG A 350 1.18 14.26 -12.75
N THR A 351 2.29 14.91 -12.40
CA THR A 351 3.65 14.43 -12.64
C THR A 351 3.84 13.07 -11.98
N LEU A 352 3.54 12.96 -10.68
CA LEU A 352 3.70 11.71 -9.94
C LEU A 352 2.88 10.55 -10.52
N ILE A 353 1.62 10.80 -10.91
CA ILE A 353 0.79 9.76 -11.55
C ILE A 353 1.33 9.38 -12.92
N ARG A 354 1.80 10.34 -13.71
CA ARG A 354 2.44 10.06 -15.01
C ARG A 354 3.68 9.19 -14.81
N GLU A 355 4.57 9.56 -13.90
CA GLU A 355 5.79 8.78 -13.61
C GLU A 355 5.46 7.37 -13.12
N VAL A 356 4.45 7.23 -12.25
CA VAL A 356 3.94 5.90 -11.85
C VAL A 356 3.45 5.11 -13.05
N GLY A 357 2.70 5.75 -13.94
CA GLY A 357 2.18 5.16 -15.17
C GLY A 357 3.29 4.60 -16.06
N GLN A 358 4.33 5.39 -16.32
CA GLN A 358 5.47 5.00 -17.16
C GLN A 358 6.15 3.71 -16.68
N VAL A 359 6.21 3.50 -15.37
CA VAL A 359 6.85 2.30 -14.80
C VAL A 359 5.91 1.13 -14.53
N VAL A 360 4.61 1.21 -14.85
CA VAL A 360 3.69 0.08 -14.71
C VAL A 360 4.14 -1.07 -15.63
N PRO A 361 4.51 -2.25 -15.08
CA PRO A 361 5.03 -3.33 -15.90
C PRO A 361 3.94 -3.96 -16.78
N ILE A 362 4.28 -4.22 -18.04
CA ILE A 362 3.43 -4.91 -19.01
C ILE A 362 3.59 -6.43 -18.80
N LEU A 363 2.48 -7.09 -18.46
CA LEU A 363 2.44 -8.51 -18.12
C LEU A 363 1.76 -9.35 -19.21
N PRO A 364 1.98 -10.68 -19.24
CA PRO A 364 1.34 -11.58 -20.20
C PRO A 364 -0.17 -11.37 -20.39
N VAL A 365 -0.93 -11.30 -19.30
CA VAL A 365 -2.39 -11.14 -19.38
C VAL A 365 -2.78 -9.75 -19.86
N ALA A 366 -2.09 -8.70 -19.42
CA ALA A 366 -2.38 -7.33 -19.86
C ALA A 366 -2.13 -7.18 -21.37
N LEU A 367 -1.01 -7.71 -21.86
CA LEU A 367 -0.66 -7.69 -23.28
C LEU A 367 -1.71 -8.40 -24.15
N VAL A 368 -2.04 -9.65 -23.80
CA VAL A 368 -3.05 -10.43 -24.55
C VAL A 368 -4.42 -9.77 -24.45
N ALA A 369 -4.80 -9.24 -23.29
CA ALA A 369 -6.08 -8.55 -23.12
C ALA A 369 -6.19 -7.30 -24.01
N THR A 370 -5.11 -6.51 -24.13
CA THR A 370 -5.09 -5.32 -25.00
C THR A 370 -5.22 -5.66 -26.47
N VAL A 371 -4.58 -6.73 -26.95
CA VAL A 371 -4.80 -7.23 -28.33
C VAL A 371 -6.26 -7.65 -28.50
N MET A 372 -6.77 -8.48 -27.60
CA MET A 372 -8.13 -9.01 -27.68
C MET A 372 -9.23 -7.95 -27.51
N GLN A 373 -8.91 -6.79 -26.92
CA GLN A 373 -9.82 -5.66 -26.85
C GLN A 373 -10.06 -5.03 -28.24
N ARG A 374 -9.05 -5.03 -29.12
CA ARG A 374 -9.09 -4.48 -30.48
C ARG A 374 -9.72 -5.44 -31.51
N VAL A 375 -9.89 -6.71 -31.14
CA VAL A 375 -10.41 -7.76 -32.03
C VAL A 375 -11.92 -7.91 -31.85
N ASP A 376 -12.63 -7.84 -32.99
CA ASP A 376 -14.04 -8.24 -33.09
C ASP A 376 -14.14 -9.71 -33.50
N GLY A 377 -14.77 -10.53 -32.65
CA GLY A 377 -14.97 -11.96 -32.91
C GLY A 377 -13.79 -12.86 -32.52
N ALA A 378 -13.48 -13.82 -33.39
CA ALA A 378 -12.42 -14.81 -33.18
C ALA A 378 -11.18 -14.50 -34.03
N ILE A 379 -10.00 -14.73 -33.47
CA ILE A 379 -8.70 -14.49 -34.13
C ILE A 379 -7.87 -15.77 -34.17
N ALA A 380 -7.25 -16.07 -35.30
CA ALA A 380 -6.30 -17.18 -35.41
C ALA A 380 -5.06 -16.92 -34.53
N GLU A 381 -4.48 -17.96 -33.94
CA GLU A 381 -3.31 -17.81 -33.05
C GLU A 381 -2.13 -17.08 -33.73
N GLY A 382 -1.87 -17.34 -35.01
CA GLY A 382 -0.82 -16.64 -35.77
C GLY A 382 -1.06 -15.14 -35.93
N ASP A 383 -2.32 -14.74 -36.14
CA ASP A 383 -2.69 -13.32 -36.24
C ASP A 383 -2.60 -12.63 -34.88
N LEU A 384 -2.95 -13.33 -33.79
CA LEU A 384 -2.78 -12.84 -32.42
C LEU A 384 -1.30 -12.59 -32.12
N HIS A 385 -0.41 -13.52 -32.49
CA HIS A 385 1.04 -13.35 -32.32
C HIS A 385 1.55 -12.13 -33.09
N ARG A 386 1.11 -11.93 -34.34
CA ARG A 386 1.49 -10.75 -35.15
C ARG A 386 1.04 -9.45 -34.49
N GLN A 387 -0.24 -9.33 -34.13
CA GLN A 387 -0.76 -8.12 -33.48
C GLN A 387 -0.10 -7.85 -32.11
N ALA A 388 0.21 -8.90 -31.37
CA ALA A 388 0.93 -8.75 -30.10
C ALA A 388 2.37 -8.28 -30.31
N ALA A 389 3.05 -8.73 -31.37
CA ALA A 389 4.39 -8.27 -31.71
C ALA A 389 4.39 -6.79 -32.16
N GLU A 390 3.39 -6.38 -32.94
CA GLU A 390 3.18 -4.97 -33.32
C GLU A 390 2.94 -4.11 -32.09
N LEU A 391 2.01 -4.52 -31.22
CA LEU A 391 1.71 -3.82 -29.96
C LEU A 391 2.95 -3.75 -29.04
N ARG A 392 3.77 -4.81 -29.02
CA ARG A 392 5.02 -4.79 -28.27
C ARG A 392 5.96 -3.71 -28.79
N ALA A 393 6.19 -3.65 -30.09
CA ALA A 393 7.05 -2.63 -30.70
C ALA A 393 6.53 -1.21 -30.43
N GLU A 394 5.20 -1.01 -30.52
CA GLU A 394 4.56 0.27 -30.18
C GLU A 394 4.84 0.70 -28.72
N LEU A 395 4.67 -0.23 -27.77
CA LEU A 395 4.84 0.06 -26.34
C LEU A 395 6.32 0.21 -25.95
N GLU A 396 7.23 -0.59 -26.52
CA GLU A 396 8.68 -0.45 -26.31
C GLU A 396 9.18 0.92 -26.82
N ALA A 397 8.67 1.38 -27.97
CA ALA A 397 9.01 2.71 -28.51
C ALA A 397 8.56 3.87 -27.61
N ARG A 398 7.56 3.66 -26.76
CA ARG A 398 7.07 4.63 -25.76
C ARG A 398 7.73 4.46 -24.39
N GLY A 399 8.70 3.57 -24.25
CA GLY A 399 9.40 3.30 -22.98
C GLY A 399 8.71 2.28 -22.08
N GLY A 400 7.72 1.53 -22.58
CA GLY A 400 7.00 0.53 -21.81
C GLY A 400 7.90 -0.63 -21.34
N HIS A 401 7.79 -0.98 -20.05
CA HIS A 401 8.61 -2.03 -19.46
C HIS A 401 7.89 -3.38 -19.43
N PHE A 402 8.41 -4.37 -20.17
CA PHE A 402 7.83 -5.70 -20.23
C PHE A 402 8.41 -6.65 -19.17
N HIS A 403 7.54 -7.46 -18.56
CA HIS A 403 7.98 -8.70 -17.94
C HIS A 403 7.85 -9.85 -18.94
N LEU A 404 8.97 -10.35 -19.44
CA LEU A 404 9.04 -11.52 -20.34
C LEU A 404 9.48 -12.76 -19.57
N PRO A 405 8.56 -13.68 -19.21
CA PRO A 405 8.93 -14.96 -18.63
C PRO A 405 9.95 -15.69 -19.51
N ARG A 406 11.09 -16.07 -18.92
CA ARG A 406 12.20 -16.76 -19.63
C ARG A 406 12.82 -15.95 -20.77
N LEU A 407 12.58 -14.63 -20.83
CA LEU A 407 13.01 -13.76 -21.93
C LEU A 407 12.47 -14.20 -23.30
N ASP A 408 11.33 -14.90 -23.30
CA ASP A 408 10.72 -15.48 -24.50
C ASP A 408 9.32 -14.89 -24.72
N PHE A 409 9.14 -14.21 -25.86
CA PHE A 409 7.90 -13.54 -26.21
C PHE A 409 6.77 -14.51 -26.55
N ASP A 410 7.05 -15.57 -27.30
CA ASP A 410 6.02 -16.58 -27.64
C ASP A 410 5.56 -17.31 -26.38
N TYR A 411 6.50 -17.60 -25.47
CA TYR A 411 6.15 -18.15 -24.17
C TYR A 411 5.32 -17.16 -23.33
N THR A 412 5.59 -15.86 -23.43
CA THR A 412 4.79 -14.80 -22.77
C THR A 412 3.34 -14.86 -23.24
N LEU A 413 3.08 -14.92 -24.55
CA LEU A 413 1.72 -15.01 -25.10
C LEU A 413 1.01 -16.30 -24.65
N LYS A 414 1.71 -17.44 -24.70
CA LYS A 414 1.19 -18.72 -24.20
C LYS A 414 0.81 -18.67 -22.72
N VAL A 415 1.59 -17.97 -21.89
CA VAL A 415 1.26 -17.77 -20.47
C VAL A 415 -0.01 -16.95 -20.33
N GLY A 416 -0.13 -15.82 -21.04
CA GLY A 416 -1.29 -14.95 -21.01
C GLY A 416 -2.56 -15.66 -21.45
N LEU A 417 -2.53 -16.34 -22.61
CA LEU A 417 -3.65 -17.10 -23.16
C LEU A 417 -4.08 -18.24 -22.23
N ARG A 418 -3.13 -19.04 -21.73
CA ARG A 418 -3.44 -20.12 -20.77
C ARG A 418 -4.13 -19.56 -19.53
N MET A 419 -3.64 -18.45 -18.97
CA MET A 419 -4.23 -17.85 -17.79
C MET A 419 -5.64 -17.32 -18.04
N LEU A 420 -5.87 -16.66 -19.17
CA LEU A 420 -7.20 -16.18 -19.55
C LEU A 420 -8.16 -17.36 -19.80
N LYS A 421 -7.70 -18.45 -20.43
CA LYS A 421 -8.47 -19.68 -20.68
C LYS A 421 -8.85 -20.42 -19.39
N GLU A 422 -7.89 -20.64 -18.49
CA GLU A 422 -8.14 -21.28 -17.18
C GLU A 422 -9.18 -20.53 -16.36
N ARG A 423 -9.28 -19.21 -16.58
CA ARG A 423 -10.25 -18.33 -15.93
C ARG A 423 -11.55 -18.14 -16.70
N ARG A 424 -11.69 -18.82 -17.85
CA ARG A 424 -12.85 -18.76 -18.77
C ARG A 424 -13.13 -17.36 -19.30
N LEU A 425 -12.08 -16.54 -19.43
CA LEU A 425 -12.16 -15.20 -20.04
C LEU A 425 -11.98 -15.26 -21.55
N MET A 426 -11.28 -16.30 -22.01
CA MET A 426 -11.03 -16.60 -23.42
C MET A 426 -11.50 -18.02 -23.72
N ILE A 427 -12.00 -18.22 -24.93
CA ILE A 427 -12.47 -19.50 -25.47
C ILE A 427 -11.58 -19.81 -26.68
N GLU A 428 -11.12 -21.04 -26.76
CA GLU A 428 -10.31 -21.57 -27.87
C GLU A 428 -11.15 -22.61 -28.61
N GLU A 429 -11.40 -22.39 -29.90
CA GLU A 429 -12.17 -23.26 -30.80
C GLU A 429 -11.40 -23.36 -32.12
N ASP A 430 -11.01 -24.58 -32.53
CA ASP A 430 -10.32 -24.84 -33.81
C ASP A 430 -9.10 -23.93 -34.10
N GLY A 431 -8.25 -23.70 -33.10
CA GLY A 431 -7.06 -22.84 -33.22
C GLY A 431 -7.36 -21.33 -33.27
N HIS A 432 -8.61 -20.94 -33.06
CA HIS A 432 -9.06 -19.56 -32.96
C HIS A 432 -9.40 -19.21 -31.52
N TRP A 433 -9.05 -17.98 -31.16
CA TRP A 433 -9.25 -17.41 -29.83
C TRP A 433 -10.33 -16.34 -29.88
N ARG A 434 -11.29 -16.40 -28.96
CA ARG A 434 -12.31 -15.36 -28.81
C ARG A 434 -12.51 -14.98 -27.35
N VAL A 435 -12.84 -13.71 -27.11
CA VAL A 435 -13.25 -13.24 -25.79
C VAL A 435 -14.58 -13.91 -25.40
N ASN A 436 -14.67 -14.41 -24.17
CA ASN A 436 -15.95 -14.84 -23.63
C ASN A 436 -16.87 -13.60 -23.46
N PRO A 437 -18.02 -13.52 -24.16
CA PRO A 437 -18.91 -12.35 -24.11
C PRO A 437 -19.32 -11.97 -22.69
N ASP A 438 -19.58 -12.96 -21.83
CA ASP A 438 -20.00 -12.73 -20.43
C ASP A 438 -18.90 -12.11 -19.56
N GLN A 439 -17.65 -12.13 -20.03
CA GLN A 439 -16.47 -11.74 -19.28
C GLN A 439 -15.67 -10.61 -19.95
N ARG A 440 -16.21 -9.98 -20.99
CA ARG A 440 -15.53 -8.89 -21.73
C ARG A 440 -15.06 -7.77 -20.81
N HIS A 441 -15.85 -7.41 -19.80
CA HIS A 441 -15.49 -6.40 -18.79
C HIS A 441 -14.18 -6.73 -18.03
N LEU A 442 -13.81 -8.00 -17.88
CA LEU A 442 -12.53 -8.38 -17.28
C LEU A 442 -11.38 -8.27 -18.28
N ILE A 443 -11.61 -8.55 -19.57
CA ILE A 443 -10.61 -8.27 -20.62
C ILE A 443 -10.32 -6.77 -20.65
N ASP A 444 -11.37 -5.93 -20.65
CA ASP A 444 -11.21 -4.48 -20.59
C ASP A 444 -10.45 -4.04 -19.33
N TYR A 445 -10.75 -4.64 -18.17
CA TYR A 445 -10.02 -4.37 -16.93
C TYR A 445 -8.51 -4.65 -17.06
N TYR A 446 -8.12 -5.79 -17.64
CA TYR A 446 -6.70 -6.11 -17.79
C TYR A 446 -6.03 -5.28 -18.90
N ALA A 447 -6.72 -4.99 -20.00
CA ALA A 447 -6.22 -4.13 -21.07
C ALA A 447 -5.97 -2.69 -20.58
N ASN A 448 -6.93 -2.15 -19.81
CA ASN A 448 -6.84 -0.82 -19.22
C ASN A 448 -5.65 -0.65 -18.28
N SER A 449 -5.06 -1.75 -17.77
CA SER A 449 -3.91 -1.71 -16.88
C SER A 449 -2.67 -1.07 -17.49
N ILE A 450 -2.60 -1.04 -18.83
CA ILE A 450 -1.49 -0.49 -19.62
C ILE A 450 -1.98 0.55 -20.65
N ALA A 451 -3.24 0.99 -20.58
CA ALA A 451 -3.81 1.89 -21.60
C ALA A 451 -3.29 3.33 -21.55
N HIS A 452 -2.59 3.71 -20.49
CA HIS A 452 -1.93 5.02 -20.35
C HIS A 452 -0.54 5.07 -20.99
N LEU A 453 -0.02 3.94 -21.48
CA LEU A 453 1.28 3.82 -22.15
C LEU A 453 1.20 4.16 -23.63
#